data_AF-A0A498K4E0-F1
#
_entry.id   AF-A0A498K4E0-F1
#
_cell.length_a   1.000
_cell.length_b   1.000
_cell.length_c   1.000
_cell.angle_alpha   90.00
_cell.angle_beta   90.00
_cell.angle_gamma   90.00
#
_symmetry.space_group_name_H-M   'P 1'
#
loop_
_entity.id
_entity.type
_entity.pdbx_description
1 polymer ?
#
loop_
_entity_poly.entity_id
_entity_poly.type
_entity_poly.pdbx_seq_one_letter_code
_entity_poly.pdbx_strand_id
1 'polypeptide(L)'
;MALPISAFCVKEDDAKVKRAFQTLLTFVGNVAKNPNEEKFRKIRLTNPSFQERVGSLKGGVEFLELCEFERMEGSEFLFLPRDKVDMAVLNSAGSELDSAIKNPFFGVL
;
A
#
# COMPACT_ATOMS: atom_id res chain seq x y z
N MET A 1 2.07 14.55 -7.32
CA MET A 1 0.79 14.51 -6.58
C MET A 1 1.12 14.08 -5.17
N ALA A 2 0.72 14.85 -4.15
CA ALA A 2 0.78 14.35 -2.77
C ALA A 2 -0.39 13.38 -2.61
N LEU A 3 -0.13 12.13 -2.25
CA LEU A 3 -1.18 11.16 -1.95
C LEU A 3 -1.60 11.44 -0.50
N PRO A 4 -2.83 11.91 -0.23
CA PRO A 4 -3.22 12.27 1.12
C PRO A 4 -3.46 11.01 1.95
N ILE A 5 -2.39 10.40 2.46
CA ILE A 5 -2.44 9.25 3.38
C ILE A 5 -3.26 9.61 4.63
N SER A 6 -3.31 10.88 5.00
CA SER A 6 -4.07 11.41 6.13
C SER A 6 -5.60 11.37 5.97
N ALA A 7 -6.14 11.21 4.75
CA ALA A 7 -7.59 11.24 4.53
C ALA A 7 -8.29 9.89 4.78
N PHE A 8 -7.53 8.80 4.96
CA PHE A 8 -8.09 7.43 4.96
C PHE A 8 -8.28 6.80 6.35
N CYS A 9 -7.69 7.35 7.42
CA CYS A 9 -7.55 6.66 8.72
C CYS A 9 -8.50 7.10 9.85
N VAL A 10 -9.52 7.93 9.60
CA VAL A 10 -10.19 8.72 10.66
C VAL A 10 -10.95 7.89 11.74
N LYS A 11 -11.09 6.55 11.66
CA LYS A 11 -11.79 5.74 12.69
C LYS A 11 -11.28 4.30 12.90
N GLU A 12 -10.00 3.99 12.71
CA GLU A 12 -9.47 2.64 12.95
C GLU A 12 -8.41 2.60 14.06
N ASP A 13 -8.33 1.48 14.78
CA ASP A 13 -7.35 1.27 15.87
C ASP A 13 -5.91 1.53 15.40
N ASP A 14 -5.17 2.38 16.12
CA ASP A 14 -3.83 2.85 15.71
C ASP A 14 -2.86 1.69 15.44
N ALA A 15 -2.96 0.59 16.21
CA ALA A 15 -2.10 -0.57 16.01
C ALA A 15 -2.50 -1.34 14.74
N LYS A 16 -3.79 -1.45 14.44
CA LYS A 16 -4.30 -2.02 13.18
C LYS A 16 -3.84 -1.19 11.98
N VAL A 17 -4.01 0.13 12.03
CA VAL A 17 -3.61 1.03 10.94
C VAL A 17 -2.09 0.98 10.73
N LYS A 18 -1.30 0.98 11.81
CA LYS A 18 0.16 0.84 11.71
C LYS A 18 0.59 -0.46 11.03
N ARG A 19 -0.05 -1.59 11.36
CA ARG A 19 0.22 -2.89 10.70
C ARG A 19 -0.14 -2.87 9.22
N ALA A 20 -1.24 -2.22 8.86
CA ALA A 20 -1.64 -2.02 7.48
C ALA A 20 -0.57 -1.23 6.71
N PHE A 21 -0.11 -0.11 7.27
CA PHE A 21 0.89 0.76 6.67
C PHE A 21 2.24 0.07 6.50
N GLN A 22 2.66 -0.73 7.49
CA GLN A 22 3.87 -1.56 7.38
C GLN A 22 3.75 -2.59 6.24
N THR A 23 2.56 -3.16 6.06
CA THR A 23 2.30 -4.11 4.98
C THR A 23 2.31 -3.41 3.61
N LEU A 24 1.68 -2.24 3.48
CA LEU A 24 1.74 -1.40 2.29
C LEU A 24 3.18 -0.98 1.95
N LEU A 25 3.94 -0.55 2.96
CA LEU A 25 5.35 -0.16 2.82
C LEU A 25 6.20 -1.34 2.32
N THR A 26 5.89 -2.55 2.77
CA THR A 26 6.55 -3.77 2.29
C THR A 26 6.27 -4.00 0.80
N PHE A 27 5.02 -3.83 0.33
CA PHE A 27 4.70 -4.01 -1.08
C PHE A 27 5.42 -2.99 -1.97
N VAL A 28 5.26 -1.69 -1.70
CA VAL A 28 5.89 -0.64 -2.53
C VAL A 28 7.41 -0.67 -2.42
N GLY A 29 7.96 -0.94 -1.23
CA GLY A 29 9.40 -1.03 -0.99
C GLY A 29 10.05 -2.23 -1.66
N ASN A 30 9.36 -3.37 -1.73
CA ASN A 30 9.87 -4.56 -2.42
C ASN A 30 9.94 -4.33 -3.93
N VAL A 31 8.92 -3.70 -4.52
CA VAL A 31 8.95 -3.32 -5.94
C VAL A 31 10.04 -2.29 -6.20
N ALA A 32 10.13 -1.23 -5.39
CA ALA A 32 11.14 -0.19 -5.58
C ALA A 32 12.58 -0.76 -5.55
N LYS A 33 12.85 -1.71 -4.65
CA LYS A 33 14.16 -2.36 -4.55
C LYS A 33 14.43 -3.36 -5.69
N ASN A 34 13.39 -4.07 -6.13
CA ASN A 34 13.52 -5.15 -7.11
C ASN A 34 12.41 -5.05 -8.16
N PRO A 35 12.43 -4.01 -9.02
CA PRO A 35 11.30 -3.69 -9.89
C PRO A 35 11.10 -4.72 -10.99
N ASN A 36 12.09 -5.58 -11.28
CA ASN A 36 12.00 -6.63 -12.29
C ASN A 36 11.44 -7.95 -11.76
N GLU A 37 11.36 -8.12 -10.44
CA GLU A 37 10.95 -9.37 -9.78
C GLU A 37 9.42 -9.43 -9.67
N GLU A 38 8.81 -10.31 -10.46
CA GLU A 38 7.35 -10.36 -10.66
C GLU A 38 6.58 -10.68 -9.39
N LYS A 39 7.12 -11.54 -8.52
CA LYS A 39 6.45 -11.90 -7.25
C LYS A 39 6.21 -10.69 -6.34
N PHE A 40 7.00 -9.62 -6.48
CA PHE A 40 6.80 -8.38 -5.71
C PHE A 40 5.78 -7.44 -6.34
N ARG A 41 5.55 -7.57 -7.65
CA ARG A 41 4.53 -6.80 -8.38
C ARG A 41 3.15 -7.45 -8.36
N LYS A 42 2.99 -8.62 -7.73
CA LYS A 42 1.73 -9.39 -7.68
C LYS A 42 1.27 -9.61 -6.25
N ILE A 43 0.06 -9.18 -5.94
CA ILE A 43 -0.54 -9.29 -4.60
C ILE A 43 -1.83 -10.11 -4.72
N ARG A 44 -1.97 -11.12 -3.86
CA ARG A 44 -3.19 -11.96 -3.81
C ARG A 44 -4.20 -11.35 -2.85
N LEU A 45 -5.32 -10.89 -3.37
CA LEU A 45 -6.42 -10.32 -2.60
C LEU A 45 -7.03 -11.34 -1.64
N THR A 46 -7.09 -12.63 -1.98
CA THR A 46 -7.61 -13.66 -1.06
C THR A 46 -6.66 -14.11 0.04
N ASN A 47 -5.45 -13.54 0.13
CA ASN A 47 -4.56 -13.87 1.23
C ASN A 47 -5.17 -13.36 2.57
N PRO A 48 -5.37 -14.23 3.59
CA PRO A 48 -6.00 -13.81 4.84
C PRO A 48 -5.25 -12.68 5.55
N SER A 49 -3.91 -12.71 5.54
CA SER A 49 -3.08 -11.66 6.14
C SER A 49 -3.21 -10.34 5.37
N PHE A 50 -3.37 -10.39 4.04
CA PHE A 50 -3.67 -9.20 3.25
C PHE A 50 -5.04 -8.64 3.61
N GLN A 51 -6.08 -9.48 3.63
CA GLN A 51 -7.44 -9.08 3.98
C GLN A 51 -7.51 -8.49 5.39
N GLU A 52 -6.91 -9.14 6.37
CA GLU A 52 -6.88 -8.65 7.76
C GLU A 52 -6.23 -7.28 7.86
N ARG A 53 -5.10 -7.06 7.18
CA ARG A 53 -4.28 -5.85 7.37
C ARG A 53 -4.66 -4.71 6.42
N VAL A 54 -4.72 -4.99 5.13
CA VAL A 54 -4.88 -3.99 4.07
C VAL A 54 -6.29 -4.01 3.51
N GLY A 55 -6.86 -5.19 3.26
CA GLY A 55 -8.21 -5.31 2.69
C GLY A 55 -9.32 -4.81 3.62
N SER A 56 -9.12 -4.91 4.93
CA SER A 56 -10.05 -4.42 5.96
C SER A 56 -9.82 -2.97 6.36
N LEU A 57 -8.76 -2.33 5.86
CA LEU A 57 -8.47 -0.91 6.06
C LEU A 57 -9.18 -0.11 4.96
N LYS A 58 -9.99 0.87 5.35
CA LYS A 58 -10.56 1.79 4.36
C LYS A 58 -9.43 2.54 3.65
N GLY A 59 -9.43 2.59 2.32
CA GLY A 59 -8.32 3.20 1.58
C GLY A 59 -7.16 2.24 1.27
N GLY A 60 -7.10 1.05 1.87
CA GLY A 60 -5.93 0.18 1.77
C GLY A 60 -5.69 -0.37 0.36
N VAL A 61 -6.76 -0.78 -0.32
CA VAL A 61 -6.70 -1.22 -1.73
C VAL A 61 -6.56 -0.03 -2.67
N GLU A 62 -7.30 1.05 -2.42
CA GLU A 62 -7.22 2.28 -3.23
C GLU A 62 -5.80 2.87 -3.22
N PHE A 63 -5.08 2.78 -2.10
CA PHE A 63 -3.67 3.19 -2.03
C PHE A 63 -2.77 2.41 -3.00
N LEU A 64 -2.99 1.09 -3.12
CA LEU A 64 -2.23 0.27 -4.07
C LEU A 64 -2.57 0.66 -5.52
N GLU A 65 -3.83 0.96 -5.80
CA GLU A 65 -4.27 1.45 -7.11
C GLU A 65 -3.63 2.79 -7.47
N LEU A 66 -3.46 3.69 -6.49
CA LEU A 66 -2.71 4.95 -6.65
C LEU A 66 -1.21 4.74 -6.85
N CYS A 67 -0.68 3.57 -6.51
CA CYS A 67 0.68 3.14 -6.81
C CYS A 67 0.78 2.36 -8.14
N GLU A 68 -0.21 2.51 -9.03
CA GLU A 68 -0.31 1.86 -10.35
C GLU A 68 -0.53 0.33 -10.29
N PHE A 69 -0.94 -0.22 -9.14
CA PHE A 69 -1.40 -1.60 -9.09
C PHE A 69 -2.80 -1.70 -9.69
N GLU A 70 -2.99 -2.60 -10.65
CA GLU A 70 -4.25 -2.81 -11.32
C GLU A 70 -4.91 -4.09 -10.80
N ARG A 71 -6.23 -4.04 -10.62
CA ARG A 71 -7.01 -5.25 -10.39
C ARG A 71 -7.09 -6.02 -11.70
N MET A 72 -6.55 -7.23 -11.70
CA MET A 72 -6.64 -8.11 -12.87
C MET A 72 -8.10 -8.61 -13.01
N GLU A 73 -8.75 -8.26 -14.12
CA GLU A 73 -10.14 -8.63 -14.41
C GLU A 73 -10.38 -10.14 -14.27
N GLY A 74 -11.47 -10.50 -13.59
CA GLY A 74 -11.83 -11.90 -13.35
C GLY A 74 -10.90 -12.67 -12.40
N SER A 75 -9.97 -11.98 -11.72
CA SER A 75 -9.03 -12.62 -10.79
C SER A 75 -9.00 -11.94 -9.41
N GLU A 76 -8.46 -12.66 -8.43
CA GLU A 76 -8.30 -12.19 -7.05
C GLU A 76 -6.90 -11.59 -6.82
N PHE A 77 -6.37 -10.87 -7.78
CA PHE A 77 -5.02 -10.32 -7.72
C PHE A 77 -4.98 -8.83 -8.10
N LEU A 78 -4.11 -8.12 -7.41
CA LEU A 78 -3.55 -6.85 -7.87
C LEU A 78 -2.21 -7.12 -8.53
N PHE A 79 -1.94 -6.44 -9.63
CA PHE A 79 -0.70 -6.56 -10.38
C PHE A 79 -0.20 -5.19 -10.81
N LEU A 80 1.09 -4.93 -10.62
CA LEU A 80 1.76 -3.74 -11.14
C LEU A 80 2.51 -4.11 -12.43
N PRO A 81 2.02 -3.68 -13.61
CA PRO A 81 2.72 -3.90 -14.87
C PRO A 81 4.12 -3.30 -14.84
N ARG A 82 5.07 -3.95 -15.52
CA ARG A 82 6.48 -3.52 -15.51
C ARG A 82 6.66 -2.13 -16.11
N ASP A 83 5.89 -1.81 -17.14
CA ASP A 83 5.86 -0.52 -17.83
C ASP A 83 5.22 0.60 -17.00
N LYS A 84 4.42 0.25 -15.99
CA LYS A 84 3.79 1.19 -15.06
C LYS A 84 4.56 1.42 -13.76
N VAL A 85 5.73 0.79 -13.61
CA VAL A 85 6.58 1.01 -12.43
C VAL A 85 7.14 2.43 -12.43
N ASP A 86 6.50 3.33 -11.69
CA ASP A 86 6.98 4.69 -11.46
C ASP A 86 7.74 4.77 -10.12
N MET A 87 9.07 4.91 -10.22
CA MET A 87 9.94 5.01 -9.05
C MET A 87 9.70 6.27 -8.22
N ALA A 88 9.26 7.38 -8.81
CA ALA A 88 8.95 8.58 -8.08
C ALA A 88 7.69 8.38 -7.23
N VAL A 89 6.66 7.72 -7.78
CA VAL A 89 5.45 7.34 -7.04
C VAL A 89 5.78 6.37 -5.91
N LEU A 90 6.50 5.29 -6.19
CA LEU A 90 6.84 4.28 -5.18
C LEU A 90 7.69 4.85 -4.03
N ASN A 91 8.67 5.70 -4.35
CA ASN A 91 9.51 6.34 -3.32
C ASN A 91 8.72 7.36 -2.49
N SER A 92 7.85 8.14 -3.13
CA SER A 92 6.99 9.11 -2.43
C SER A 92 6.03 8.40 -1.49
N ALA A 93 5.30 7.40 -2.00
CA ALA A 93 4.39 6.56 -1.23
C ALA A 93 5.11 5.86 -0.05
N GLY A 94 6.29 5.31 -0.28
CA GLY A 94 7.11 4.70 0.78
C GLY A 94 7.53 5.70 1.86
N SER A 95 7.94 6.90 1.47
CA SER A 95 8.34 7.96 2.40
C SER A 95 7.16 8.46 3.24
N GLU A 96 5.98 8.63 2.64
CA GLU A 96 4.78 9.06 3.36
C GLU A 96 4.32 7.98 4.37
N LEU A 97 4.33 6.70 3.97
CA LEU A 97 4.02 5.58 4.87
C LEU A 97 5.01 5.50 6.04
N ASP A 98 6.32 5.57 5.77
CA ASP A 98 7.36 5.50 6.80
C ASP A 98 7.27 6.68 7.78
N SER A 99 7.01 7.88 7.25
CA SER A 99 6.79 9.08 8.07
C SER A 99 5.57 8.93 8.96
N ALA A 100 4.47 8.39 8.44
CA ALA A 100 3.24 8.20 9.20
C ALA A 100 3.41 7.13 10.29
N ILE A 101 4.08 6.01 10.00
CA ILE A 101 4.39 4.94 10.98
C ILE A 101 5.23 5.45 12.17
N LYS A 102 6.13 6.41 11.92
CA LYS A 102 7.02 7.02 12.91
C LYS A 102 6.41 8.23 13.62
N ASN A 103 5.30 8.77 13.11
CA ASN A 103 4.69 9.97 13.68
C ASN A 103 4.02 9.64 15.03
N PRO A 104 4.40 10.31 16.12
CA PRO A 104 3.77 10.12 17.44
C PRO A 104 2.30 10.58 17.49
N PHE A 105 1.81 11.35 16.50
CA PHE A 105 0.43 11.83 16.38
C PHE A 105 -0.37 11.12 15.27
N PHE A 106 0.07 9.93 14.88
CA PHE A 106 -0.63 9.11 13.90
C PHE A 106 -2.10 8.91 14.31
N GLY A 107 -3.05 9.32 13.45
CA GLY A 107 -4.50 9.18 13.71
C GLY A 107 -5.20 10.35 14.42
N VAL A 108 -4.49 11.45 14.75
CA VAL A 108 -5.03 12.54 15.61
C VAL A 108 -5.55 13.77 14.81
N LEU A 109 -6.00 13.61 13.57
CA LEU A 109 -6.56 14.71 12.76
C LEU A 109 -7.99 14.44 12.29
#